data_AF-A0A957BEP2-F1
#
_entry.id   AF-A0A957BEP2-F1
#
_cell.length_a   1.000
_cell.length_b   1.000
_cell.length_c   1.000
_cell.angle_alpha   90.00
_cell.angle_beta   90.00
_cell.angle_gamma   90.00
#
_symmetry.space_group_name_H-M   'P 1'
#
loop_
_entity.id
_entity.type
_entity.pdbx_description
1 polymer ?
#
loop_
_entity_poly.entity_id
_entity_poly.type
_entity_poly.pdbx_seq_one_letter_code
_entity_poly.pdbx_strand_id
1 'polypeptide(L)'
;MKLPERQPVQEAFSGHIYVLEEQGLLASEPLADRAPLYRGAMLLRYGVEYLGKPQFCIMPELVAMDYGAALAGEEAWQFLFERSNLYPRADVVGYRNDGLDDMVVVKWLDLMAPVAVVAYASESDHVPIAWVRGFIGAGFDTLPNYAKSYLPYFENVESWQATLHE
;
A
#
# COMPACT_ATOMS: atom_id res chain seq x y z
N MET A 1 -13.15 -20.75 -19.02
CA MET A 1 -12.79 -19.33 -18.85
C MET A 1 -11.42 -19.28 -18.18
N LYS A 2 -10.46 -18.52 -18.72
CA LYS A 2 -9.12 -18.37 -18.12
C LYS A 2 -9.17 -17.13 -17.23
N LEU A 3 -8.86 -17.28 -15.95
CA LEU A 3 -8.71 -16.13 -15.05
C LEU A 3 -7.50 -15.29 -15.50
N PRO A 4 -7.55 -13.96 -15.39
CA PRO A 4 -6.37 -13.14 -15.59
C PRO A 4 -5.31 -13.49 -14.55
N GLU A 5 -4.06 -13.17 -14.87
CA GLU A 5 -2.96 -13.33 -13.93
C GLU A 5 -3.13 -12.36 -12.76
N ARG A 6 -2.79 -12.81 -11.55
CA ARG A 6 -2.82 -11.99 -10.34
C ARG A 6 -1.77 -10.89 -10.48
N GLN A 7 -2.21 -9.64 -10.33
CA GLN A 7 -1.33 -8.50 -10.46
C GLN A 7 -1.72 -7.41 -9.46
N PRO A 8 -0.88 -7.10 -8.46
CA PRO A 8 -1.12 -5.96 -7.59
C PRO A 8 -0.88 -4.64 -8.35
N VAL A 9 -1.56 -3.58 -7.92
CA VAL A 9 -1.12 -2.21 -8.25
C VAL A 9 0.18 -1.95 -7.50
N GLN A 10 1.23 -1.59 -8.25
CA GLN A 10 2.54 -1.32 -7.68
C GLN A 10 3.30 -0.27 -8.49
N GLU A 11 4.12 0.51 -7.80
CA GLU A 11 5.01 1.52 -8.42
C GLU A 11 6.43 1.36 -7.90
N ALA A 12 7.42 1.58 -8.76
CA ALA A 12 8.82 1.54 -8.37
C ALA A 12 9.23 2.81 -7.62
N PHE A 13 10.04 2.67 -6.59
CA PHE A 13 10.63 3.77 -5.85
C PHE A 13 12.10 3.47 -5.53
N SER A 14 12.95 4.49 -5.51
CA SER A 14 14.35 4.37 -5.09
C SER A 14 14.64 5.41 -4.04
N GLY A 15 15.05 4.96 -2.86
CA GLY A 15 15.30 5.85 -1.74
C GLY A 15 15.59 5.09 -0.45
N HIS A 16 15.07 5.59 0.65
CA HIS A 16 15.32 5.12 2.00
C HIS A 16 14.00 4.88 2.72
N ILE A 17 13.98 3.86 3.59
CA ILE A 17 12.93 3.66 4.58
C ILE A 17 13.55 3.90 5.95
N TYR A 18 12.94 4.74 6.76
CA TYR A 18 13.25 4.92 8.18
C TYR A 18 12.09 4.41 9.02
N VAL A 19 12.38 3.87 10.21
CA VAL A 19 11.35 3.59 11.21
C VAL A 19 11.59 4.55 12.37
N LEU A 20 10.64 5.46 12.58
CA LEU A 20 10.66 6.46 13.64
C LEU A 20 9.38 6.33 14.44
N GLU A 21 9.46 6.19 15.76
CA GLU A 21 8.28 6.01 16.63
C GLU A 21 7.34 4.90 16.10
N GLU A 22 7.91 3.77 15.67
CA GLU A 22 7.21 2.62 15.07
C GLU A 22 6.52 2.89 13.72
N GLN A 23 6.67 4.10 13.14
CA GLN A 23 6.14 4.44 11.83
C GLN A 23 7.21 4.36 10.75
N GLY A 24 6.91 3.65 9.66
CA GLY A 24 7.76 3.64 8.48
C GLY A 24 7.58 4.91 7.66
N LEU A 25 8.67 5.58 7.30
CA LEU A 25 8.70 6.79 6.49
C LEU A 25 9.62 6.59 5.30
N LEU A 26 9.17 7.01 4.12
CA LEU A 26 10.01 7.06 2.93
C LEU A 26 10.81 8.36 2.91
N ALA A 27 12.02 8.31 2.35
CA ALA A 27 12.78 9.51 2.01
C ALA A 27 13.55 9.32 0.71
N SER A 28 13.58 10.34 -0.14
CA SER A 28 14.37 10.35 -1.37
C SER A 28 15.86 10.51 -1.09
N GLU A 29 16.20 11.22 -0.01
CA GLU A 29 17.57 11.48 0.42
C GLU A 29 17.83 10.89 1.82
N PRO A 30 19.11 10.65 2.18
CA PRO A 30 19.46 10.23 3.53
C PRO A 30 19.08 11.30 4.57
N LEU A 31 18.48 10.88 5.70
CA LEU A 31 18.24 11.76 6.84
C LEU A 31 19.51 11.80 7.70
N ALA A 32 19.96 13.02 8.05
CA ALA A 32 21.15 13.20 8.87
C ALA A 32 21.03 12.46 10.21
N ASP A 33 22.15 11.89 10.67
CA ASP A 33 22.29 11.20 11.96
C ASP A 33 21.32 10.01 12.18
N ARG A 34 20.77 9.44 11.10
CA ARG A 34 19.84 8.30 11.18
C ARG A 34 20.24 7.18 10.24
N ALA A 35 20.22 5.95 10.75
CA ALA A 35 20.38 4.77 9.94
C ALA A 35 19.04 4.37 9.32
N PRO A 36 18.96 4.16 7.99
CA PRO A 36 17.75 3.66 7.36
C PRO A 36 17.55 2.17 7.69
N LEU A 37 16.28 1.75 7.82
CA LEU A 37 15.89 0.34 7.83
C LEU A 37 16.24 -0.32 6.49
N TYR A 38 16.01 0.40 5.39
CA TYR A 38 16.27 -0.10 4.03
C TYR A 38 16.73 1.04 3.12
N ARG A 39 17.60 0.71 2.15
CA ARG A 39 18.10 1.64 1.14
C ARG A 39 18.11 1.00 -0.24
N GLY A 40 17.81 1.78 -1.27
CA GLY A 40 17.90 1.39 -2.67
C GLY A 40 16.54 1.28 -3.35
N ALA A 41 16.48 0.48 -4.41
CA ALA A 41 15.27 0.22 -5.16
C ALA A 41 14.30 -0.64 -4.34
N MET A 42 13.01 -0.31 -4.43
CA MET A 42 11.90 -0.99 -3.79
C MET A 42 10.63 -0.82 -4.62
N LEU A 43 9.60 -1.58 -4.27
CA LEU A 43 8.27 -1.47 -4.84
C LEU A 43 7.30 -0.99 -3.78
N LEU A 44 6.49 0.00 -4.12
CA LEU A 44 5.36 0.42 -3.31
C LEU A 44 4.12 -0.31 -3.81
N ARG A 45 3.44 -1.03 -2.92
CA ARG A 45 2.14 -1.64 -3.18
C ARG A 45 1.08 -0.98 -2.32
N TYR A 46 -0.16 -1.07 -2.78
CA TYR A 46 -1.30 -0.39 -2.17
C TYR A 46 -2.29 -1.43 -1.65
N GLY A 47 -2.57 -1.35 -0.36
CA GLY A 47 -3.39 -2.30 0.37
C GLY A 47 -4.70 -1.68 0.85
N VAL A 48 -5.71 -2.52 0.96
CA VAL A 48 -7.00 -2.18 1.58
C VAL A 48 -7.06 -2.83 2.95
N GLU A 49 -7.34 -2.05 3.99
CA GLU A 49 -7.41 -2.54 5.36
C GLU A 49 -8.66 -3.43 5.58
N TYR A 50 -8.55 -4.39 6.50
CA TYR A 50 -9.68 -5.23 6.89
C TYR A 50 -10.59 -4.47 7.86
N LEU A 51 -11.90 -4.55 7.64
CA LEU A 51 -12.88 -3.95 8.51
C LEU A 51 -12.78 -4.54 9.94
N GLY A 52 -12.53 -3.66 10.91
CA GLY A 52 -12.35 -4.04 12.32
C GLY A 52 -11.00 -4.70 12.65
N LYS A 53 -10.05 -4.74 11.70
CA LYS A 53 -8.69 -5.26 11.91
C LYS A 53 -7.64 -4.39 11.17
N PRO A 54 -7.43 -3.13 11.61
CA PRO A 54 -6.60 -2.16 10.89
C PRO A 54 -5.11 -2.52 10.83
N GLN A 55 -4.65 -3.48 11.63
CA GLN A 55 -3.28 -4.01 11.55
C GLN A 55 -3.04 -4.92 10.33
N PHE A 56 -4.12 -5.26 9.61
CA PHE A 56 -4.07 -6.10 8.42
C PHE A 56 -4.58 -5.34 7.20
N CYS A 57 -3.86 -5.47 6.10
CA CYS A 57 -4.33 -5.03 4.79
C CYS A 57 -4.02 -6.11 3.74
N ILE A 58 -4.90 -6.23 2.75
CA ILE A 58 -4.69 -7.09 1.59
C ILE A 58 -4.24 -6.23 0.41
N MET A 59 -3.23 -6.69 -0.32
CA MET A 59 -2.80 -6.10 -1.58
C MET A 59 -3.66 -6.71 -2.68
N PRO A 60 -4.65 -6.00 -3.25
CA PRO A 60 -5.57 -6.60 -4.20
C PRO A 60 -4.84 -6.97 -5.49
N GLU A 61 -4.79 -8.26 -5.81
CA GLU A 61 -4.15 -8.75 -7.05
C GLU A 61 -5.17 -9.26 -8.06
N LEU A 62 -6.32 -9.69 -7.56
CA LEU A 62 -7.43 -10.18 -8.37
C LEU A 62 -8.74 -9.89 -7.62
N VAL A 63 -9.76 -9.50 -8.36
CA VAL A 63 -11.15 -9.45 -7.87
C VAL A 63 -11.98 -10.42 -8.68
N ALA A 64 -12.61 -11.38 -8.01
CA ALA A 64 -13.53 -12.33 -8.61
C ALA A 64 -14.98 -11.94 -8.32
N MET A 65 -15.78 -11.82 -9.37
CA MET A 65 -17.18 -11.41 -9.32
C MET A 65 -18.10 -12.64 -9.28
N ASP A 66 -19.25 -12.53 -8.60
CA ASP A 66 -20.26 -13.59 -8.49
C ASP A 66 -20.71 -14.21 -9.83
N TYR A 67 -20.61 -13.47 -10.94
CA TYR A 67 -21.05 -13.89 -12.28
C TYR A 67 -19.91 -14.45 -13.15
N GLY A 68 -18.78 -14.81 -12.54
CA GLY A 68 -17.65 -15.46 -13.21
C GLY A 68 -16.67 -14.52 -13.89
N ALA A 69 -16.91 -13.20 -13.88
CA ALA A 69 -15.92 -12.21 -14.31
C ALA A 69 -14.81 -12.07 -13.27
N ALA A 70 -13.59 -11.81 -13.72
CA ALA A 70 -12.45 -11.55 -12.84
C ALA A 70 -11.62 -10.40 -13.39
N LEU A 71 -11.20 -9.50 -12.50
CA LEU A 71 -10.42 -8.29 -12.79
C LEU A 71 -9.07 -8.39 -12.08
N ALA A 72 -8.01 -7.82 -12.64
CA ALA A 72 -6.67 -7.76 -12.04
C ALA A 72 -6.06 -6.36 -12.22
N GLY A 73 -5.00 -6.06 -11.47
CA GLY A 73 -4.27 -4.79 -11.59
C GLY A 73 -5.16 -3.56 -11.41
N GLU A 74 -4.99 -2.60 -12.33
CA GLU A 74 -5.69 -1.31 -12.30
C GLU A 74 -7.21 -1.44 -12.37
N GLU A 75 -7.73 -2.41 -13.13
CA GLU A 75 -9.18 -2.62 -13.27
C GLU A 75 -9.79 -3.13 -11.96
N ALA A 76 -9.09 -4.04 -11.26
CA ALA A 76 -9.49 -4.51 -9.94
C ALA A 76 -9.46 -3.35 -8.92
N TRP A 77 -8.43 -2.52 -8.98
CA TRP A 77 -8.28 -1.35 -8.11
C TRP A 77 -9.40 -0.33 -8.30
N GLN A 78 -9.66 0.11 -9.53
CA GLN A 78 -10.77 1.01 -9.85
C GLN A 78 -12.11 0.42 -9.43
N PHE A 79 -12.31 -0.87 -9.67
CA PHE A 79 -13.52 -1.54 -9.22
C PHE A 79 -13.72 -1.41 -7.71
N LEU A 80 -12.67 -1.64 -6.90
CA LEU A 80 -12.75 -1.57 -5.45
C LEU A 80 -13.18 -0.19 -4.93
N PHE A 81 -12.64 0.88 -5.48
CA PHE A 81 -12.93 2.24 -4.99
C PHE A 81 -14.13 2.91 -5.65
N GLU A 82 -14.52 2.50 -6.86
CA GLU A 82 -15.58 3.17 -7.60
C GLU A 82 -16.88 2.37 -7.73
N ARG A 83 -16.84 1.03 -7.63
CA ARG A 83 -17.98 0.16 -8.03
C ARG A 83 -18.32 -0.95 -7.05
N SER A 84 -17.47 -1.22 -6.07
CA SER A 84 -17.57 -2.36 -5.16
C SER A 84 -18.82 -2.35 -4.29
N ASN A 85 -19.40 -1.18 -4.02
CA ASN A 85 -20.66 -1.01 -3.30
C ASN A 85 -21.84 -1.74 -3.96
N LEU A 86 -21.80 -1.97 -5.27
CA LEU A 86 -22.80 -2.73 -6.02
C LEU A 86 -22.59 -4.26 -5.93
N TYR A 87 -21.42 -4.69 -5.48
CA TYR A 87 -20.99 -6.08 -5.48
C TYR A 87 -20.30 -6.47 -4.16
N PRO A 88 -21.00 -6.36 -3.02
CA PRO A 88 -20.42 -6.62 -1.69
C PRO A 88 -20.04 -8.09 -1.46
N ARG A 89 -20.32 -8.98 -2.42
CA ARG A 89 -20.01 -10.41 -2.39
C ARG A 89 -18.82 -10.79 -3.27
N ALA A 90 -18.30 -9.86 -4.08
CA ALA A 90 -17.09 -10.11 -4.84
C ALA A 90 -15.93 -10.47 -3.90
N ASP A 91 -15.12 -11.42 -4.33
CA ASP A 91 -13.93 -11.87 -3.60
C ASP A 91 -12.72 -11.06 -4.06
N VAL A 92 -11.93 -10.59 -3.11
CA VAL A 92 -10.62 -9.98 -3.33
C VAL A 92 -9.57 -11.00 -2.94
N VAL A 93 -8.70 -11.32 -3.90
CA VAL A 93 -7.61 -12.28 -3.74
C VAL A 93 -6.30 -11.51 -3.80
N GLY A 94 -5.38 -11.83 -2.88
CA GLY A 94 -4.14 -11.11 -2.73
C GLY A 94 -3.34 -11.60 -1.54
N TYR A 95 -2.10 -11.14 -1.43
CA TYR A 95 -1.30 -11.34 -0.22
C TYR A 95 -1.66 -10.30 0.83
N ARG A 96 -1.75 -10.73 2.08
CA ARG A 96 -1.83 -9.86 3.24
C ARG A 96 -0.44 -9.32 3.60
N ASN A 97 -0.39 -8.22 4.35
CA ASN A 97 0.85 -7.61 4.81
C ASN A 97 1.75 -8.47 5.71
N ASP A 98 1.33 -9.68 6.10
CA ASP A 98 2.16 -10.67 6.78
C ASP A 98 2.61 -11.82 5.85
N GLY A 99 2.36 -11.69 4.55
CA GLY A 99 2.76 -12.65 3.51
C GLY A 99 1.85 -13.85 3.34
N LEU A 100 0.73 -13.92 4.07
CA LEU A 100 -0.26 -14.97 3.83
C LEU A 100 -1.09 -14.65 2.59
N ASP A 101 -1.24 -15.63 1.71
CA ASP A 101 -2.21 -15.56 0.61
C ASP A 101 -3.62 -15.67 1.19
N ASP A 102 -4.49 -14.73 0.83
CA ASP A 102 -5.83 -14.63 1.39
C ASP A 102 -6.88 -14.34 0.29
N MET A 103 -8.11 -14.71 0.61
CA MET A 103 -9.29 -14.41 -0.19
C MET A 103 -10.38 -13.89 0.74
N VAL A 104 -10.76 -12.63 0.53
CA VAL A 104 -11.68 -11.91 1.40
C VAL A 104 -12.79 -11.25 0.59
N VAL A 105 -14.02 -11.39 1.07
CA VAL A 105 -15.17 -10.74 0.45
C VAL A 105 -15.10 -9.23 0.67
N VAL A 106 -15.41 -8.42 -0.35
CA VAL A 106 -15.40 -6.94 -0.34
C VAL A 106 -16.02 -6.34 0.92
N LYS A 107 -17.16 -6.86 1.42
CA LYS A 107 -17.82 -6.32 2.62
C LYS A 107 -16.99 -6.39 3.92
N TRP A 108 -15.90 -7.16 3.93
CA TRP A 108 -14.98 -7.28 5.05
C TRP A 108 -13.75 -6.37 4.90
N LEU A 109 -13.70 -5.55 3.85
CA LEU A 109 -12.69 -4.54 3.65
C LEU A 109 -13.23 -3.18 4.09
N ASP A 110 -12.36 -2.37 4.70
CA ASP A 110 -12.65 -0.98 5.00
C ASP A 110 -12.18 -0.11 3.84
N LEU A 111 -13.08 0.10 2.88
CA LEU A 111 -12.82 0.93 1.70
C LEU A 111 -12.90 2.43 2.00
N MET A 112 -13.31 2.82 3.22
CA MET A 112 -13.32 4.21 3.67
C MET A 112 -12.07 4.58 4.45
N ALA A 113 -11.33 3.58 4.95
CA ALA A 113 -10.01 3.79 5.54
C ALA A 113 -9.02 4.32 4.50
N PRO A 114 -8.01 5.11 4.91
CA PRO A 114 -6.90 5.48 4.05
C PRO A 114 -6.24 4.24 3.45
N VAL A 115 -5.89 4.31 2.17
CA VAL A 115 -5.14 3.24 1.50
C VAL A 115 -3.80 3.03 2.19
N ALA A 116 -3.51 1.78 2.54
CA ALA A 116 -2.23 1.42 3.13
C ALA A 116 -1.15 1.41 2.04
N VAL A 117 -0.04 2.10 2.27
CA VAL A 117 1.14 2.02 1.39
C VAL A 117 2.18 1.14 2.05
N VAL A 118 2.64 0.11 1.34
CA VAL A 118 3.57 -0.90 1.86
C VAL A 118 4.75 -1.07 0.91
N ALA A 119 5.96 -1.13 1.45
CA ALA A 119 7.18 -1.23 0.66
C ALA A 119 7.71 -2.67 0.61
N TYR A 120 8.11 -3.14 -0.56
CA TYR A 120 8.67 -4.47 -0.81
C TYR A 120 10.05 -4.36 -1.46
N ALA A 121 10.95 -5.30 -1.18
CA ALA A 121 12.29 -5.29 -1.78
C ALA A 121 12.24 -5.73 -3.25
N SER A 122 11.35 -6.67 -3.61
CA SER A 122 11.21 -7.21 -4.96
C SER A 122 9.78 -7.64 -5.29
N GLU A 123 9.52 -7.97 -6.56
CA GLU A 123 8.20 -8.42 -7.04
C GLU A 123 7.78 -9.76 -6.45
N SER A 124 8.73 -10.66 -6.16
CA SER A 124 8.46 -11.98 -5.61
C SER A 124 8.26 -11.99 -4.09
N ASP A 125 8.48 -10.86 -3.41
CA ASP A 125 8.29 -10.77 -1.98
C ASP A 125 6.79 -10.65 -1.65
N HIS A 126 6.37 -11.42 -0.65
CA HIS A 126 5.01 -11.38 -0.09
C HIS A 126 4.96 -10.75 1.29
N VAL A 127 6.11 -10.60 1.96
CA VAL A 127 6.24 -9.86 3.23
C VAL A 127 6.86 -8.50 2.94
N PRO A 128 6.22 -7.38 3.33
CA PRO A 128 6.77 -6.06 3.13
C PRO A 128 7.96 -5.80 4.05
N ILE A 129 8.85 -4.90 3.61
CA ILE A 129 9.90 -4.31 4.45
C ILE A 129 9.26 -3.51 5.59
N ALA A 130 8.28 -2.66 5.26
CA ALA A 130 7.60 -1.80 6.20
C ALA A 130 6.25 -1.29 5.65
N TRP A 131 5.37 -0.91 6.57
CA TRP A 131 4.25 -0.02 6.28
C TRP A 131 4.75 1.42 6.24
N VAL A 132 4.42 2.14 5.18
CA VAL A 132 4.81 3.53 4.98
C VAL A 132 3.64 4.43 5.35
N ARG A 133 3.87 5.36 6.27
CA ARG A 133 2.87 6.31 6.79
C ARG A 133 3.12 7.75 6.35
N GLY A 134 4.24 8.02 5.71
CA GLY A 134 4.56 9.34 5.20
C GLY A 134 5.83 9.36 4.36
N PHE A 135 6.06 10.50 3.73
CA PHE A 135 7.26 10.76 2.96
C PHE A 135 7.94 12.05 3.45
N ILE A 136 9.24 11.97 3.72
CA ILE A 136 10.10 13.10 4.09
C ILE A 136 11.05 13.39 2.92
N GLY A 137 11.06 14.62 2.42
CA GLY A 137 12.04 15.02 1.40
C GLY A 137 11.86 16.46 0.96
N ALA A 138 12.78 16.93 0.11
CA ALA A 138 12.77 18.31 -0.39
C ALA A 138 11.69 18.59 -1.45
N GLY A 139 10.97 17.56 -1.92
CA GLY A 139 9.93 17.74 -2.93
C GLY A 139 9.09 16.49 -3.18
N PHE A 140 7.78 16.70 -3.27
CA PHE A 140 6.80 15.64 -3.49
C PHE A 140 6.91 14.99 -4.87
N ASP A 141 7.56 15.67 -5.83
CA ASP A 141 7.67 15.22 -7.24
C ASP A 141 8.39 13.87 -7.40
N THR A 142 9.25 13.51 -6.44
CA THR A 142 10.02 12.26 -6.44
C THR A 142 9.17 11.01 -6.13
N LEU A 143 7.95 11.19 -5.60
CA LEU A 143 7.05 10.08 -5.36
C LEU A 143 6.30 9.65 -6.64
N PRO A 144 6.03 8.35 -6.79
CA PRO A 144 5.08 7.84 -7.77
C PRO A 144 3.64 8.34 -7.53
N ASN A 145 2.76 8.21 -8.52
CA ASN A 145 1.47 8.91 -8.53
C ASN A 145 0.52 8.42 -7.43
N TYR A 146 0.40 7.11 -7.23
CA TYR A 146 -0.44 6.57 -6.16
C TYR A 146 0.15 6.89 -4.79
N ALA A 147 1.48 6.82 -4.66
CA ALA A 147 2.14 7.21 -3.41
C ALA A 147 1.84 8.68 -3.06
N LYS A 148 1.83 9.58 -4.05
CA LYS A 148 1.42 10.98 -3.87
C LYS A 148 -0.03 11.14 -3.41
N SER A 149 -0.93 10.26 -3.85
CA SER A 149 -2.34 10.33 -3.46
C SER A 149 -2.61 9.83 -2.04
N TYR A 150 -1.74 8.97 -1.50
CA TYR A 150 -2.01 8.25 -0.24
C TYR A 150 -1.03 8.56 0.90
N LEU A 151 0.15 9.11 0.60
CA LEU A 151 1.12 9.48 1.64
C LEU A 151 1.06 10.97 1.95
N PRO A 152 1.01 11.36 3.24
CA PRO A 152 1.30 12.73 3.63
C PRO A 152 2.76 13.07 3.34
N TYR A 153 2.97 14.34 2.97
CA TYR A 153 4.27 14.92 2.70
C TYR A 153 4.76 15.74 3.89
N PHE A 154 6.04 15.60 4.20
CA PHE A 154 6.74 16.38 5.20
C PHE A 154 8.05 16.88 4.59
N GLU A 155 8.38 18.15 4.80
CA GLU A 155 9.63 18.73 4.30
C GLU A 155 10.86 18.14 5.02
N ASN A 156 10.69 17.89 6.31
CA ASN A 156 11.74 17.39 7.19
C ASN A 156 11.12 16.61 8.36
N VAL A 157 12.00 16.00 9.16
CA VAL A 157 11.62 15.21 10.33
C VAL A 157 10.84 16.04 11.34
N GLU A 158 11.25 17.28 11.58
CA GLU A 158 10.67 18.17 12.58
C GLU A 158 9.21 18.47 12.23
N SER A 159 8.92 18.72 10.95
CA SER A 159 7.56 18.93 10.44
C SER A 159 6.68 17.69 10.62
N TRP A 160 7.23 16.48 10.47
CA TRP A 160 6.52 15.23 10.76
C TRP A 160 6.30 15.04 12.27
N GLN A 161 7.31 15.29 13.11
CA GLN A 161 7.18 15.14 14.56
C GLN A 161 6.14 16.10 15.14
N ALA A 162 6.00 17.31 14.57
CA ALA A 162 4.99 18.26 14.98
C ALA A 162 3.55 17.70 14.84
N THR A 163 3.29 16.85 13.85
CA THR A 163 1.94 16.26 13.65
C THR A 163 1.62 15.11 14.60
N LEU A 164 2.60 14.60 15.36
CA LEU A 164 2.36 13.55 16.36
C LEU A 164 1.77 14.11 17.66
N HIS A 165 1.84 15.42 17.86
CA HIS A 165 1.39 16.11 19.08
C HIS A 165 0.07 16.88 18.91
N GLU A 166 -0.56 16.77 17.74
CA GLU A 166 -1.89 17.31 17.43
C GLU A 166 -2.98 16.26 17.68
#